data_AF-A0A923MYA1-F1
#
_entry.id   AF-A0A923MYA1-F1
#
_cell.length_a   1.000
_cell.length_b   1.000
_cell.length_c   1.000
_cell.angle_alpha   90.00
_cell.angle_beta   90.00
_cell.angle_gamma   90.00
#
_symmetry.space_group_name_H-M   'P 1'
#
loop_
_entity.id
_entity.type
_entity.pdbx_description
1 polymer ?
#
loop_
_entity_poly.entity_id
_entity_poly.type
_entity_poly.pdbx_seq_one_letter_code
_entity_poly.pdbx_strand_id
1 'polypeptide(L)'
;MAYITSESVKEIRNNLKVLFPAKQGWKFSVTRQHYSNVRCEILTAPVELRLDTTRTNESVNNFWIESRYDGNNDAATAILKSINDILNLNNYDNSDAQTDYFDCGHYVTLTIGAWDKPFQVVA
;
A
#
# COMPACT_ATOMS: atom_id res chain seq x y z
N MET A 1 15.18 3.88 14.84
CA MET A 1 13.87 4.54 15.05
C MET A 1 13.36 5.00 13.70
N ALA A 2 12.24 4.45 13.26
CA ALA A 2 11.69 4.68 11.93
C ALA A 2 11.51 6.19 11.64
N TYR A 3 12.04 6.64 10.51
CA TYR A 3 11.95 8.02 10.06
C TYR A 3 11.94 8.08 8.53
N ILE A 4 10.88 8.66 7.98
CA ILE A 4 10.77 8.88 6.54
C ILE A 4 10.65 10.37 6.21
N THR A 5 11.39 10.79 5.18
CA THR A 5 11.34 12.17 4.70
C THR A 5 10.17 12.38 3.74
N SER A 6 9.75 13.64 3.58
CA SER A 6 8.75 14.00 2.58
C SER A 6 9.26 13.80 1.14
N GLU A 7 10.57 13.74 0.93
CA GLU A 7 11.19 13.49 -0.38
C GLU A 7 11.07 12.02 -0.78
N SER A 8 11.39 11.09 0.13
CA SER A 8 11.19 9.65 -0.07
C SER A 8 9.73 9.32 -0.38
N VAL A 9 8.77 9.94 0.33
CA VAL A 9 7.33 9.76 0.04
C VAL A 9 6.94 10.30 -1.33
N LYS A 10 7.56 11.39 -1.81
CA LYS A 10 7.34 11.89 -3.17
C LYS A 10 7.89 10.93 -4.22
N GLU A 11 9.06 10.34 -3.98
CA GLU A 11 9.66 9.34 -4.86
C GLU A 11 8.77 8.10 -4.98
N ILE A 12 8.33 7.54 -3.85
CA ILE A 12 7.36 6.42 -3.79
C ILE A 12 6.11 6.76 -4.61
N ARG A 13 5.54 7.95 -4.40
CA ARG A 13 4.35 8.40 -5.15
C ARG A 13 4.61 8.51 -6.65
N ASN A 14 5.79 8.97 -7.06
CA ASN A 14 6.16 9.08 -8.47
C ASN A 14 6.31 7.70 -9.11
N ASN A 15 6.97 6.76 -8.43
CA ASN A 15 7.12 5.38 -8.89
C ASN A 15 5.76 4.67 -9.03
N LEU A 16 4.85 4.87 -8.07
CA LEU A 16 3.47 4.37 -8.18
C LEU A 16 2.74 4.96 -9.40
N LYS A 17 2.91 6.24 -9.70
CA LYS A 17 2.28 6.87 -10.89
C LYS A 17 2.87 6.38 -12.21
N VAL A 18 4.14 5.98 -12.24
CA VAL A 18 4.79 5.43 -13.43
C VAL A 18 4.25 4.03 -13.73
N LEU A 19 4.14 3.17 -12.72
CA LEU A 19 3.67 1.79 -12.87
C LEU A 19 2.13 1.69 -12.97
N PHE A 20 1.42 2.57 -12.27
CA PHE A 20 -0.04 2.61 -12.21
C PHE A 20 -0.54 4.01 -12.61
N PRO A 21 -0.47 4.35 -13.91
CA PRO A 21 -0.86 5.67 -14.39
C PRO A 21 -2.36 5.91 -14.26
N ALA A 22 -2.73 7.16 -13.99
CA ALA A 22 -4.15 7.57 -13.90
C ALA A 22 -4.94 7.34 -15.19
N LYS A 23 -4.26 7.30 -16.35
CA LYS A 23 -4.87 6.95 -17.64
C LYS A 23 -5.43 5.52 -17.68
N GLN A 24 -4.91 4.62 -16.85
CA GLN A 24 -5.39 3.25 -16.70
C GLN A 24 -6.46 3.12 -15.60
N GLY A 25 -7.01 4.23 -15.09
CA GLY A 25 -8.07 4.22 -14.07
C GLY A 25 -7.57 4.18 -12.61
N TRP A 26 -6.26 4.28 -12.39
CA TRP A 26 -5.68 4.24 -11.05
C TRP A 26 -5.67 5.60 -10.34
N LYS A 27 -6.08 5.61 -9.07
CA LYS A 27 -5.96 6.78 -8.20
C LYS A 27 -5.52 6.36 -6.82
N PHE A 28 -4.38 6.90 -6.40
CA PHE A 28 -3.80 6.65 -5.08
C PHE A 28 -3.70 7.94 -4.27
N SER A 29 -3.87 7.79 -2.95
CA SER A 29 -3.54 8.81 -1.96
C SER A 29 -2.39 8.26 -1.11
N VAL A 30 -1.20 8.85 -1.28
CA VAL A 30 0.00 8.48 -0.54
C VAL A 30 0.35 9.62 0.40
N THR A 31 0.36 9.37 1.71
CA THR A 31 0.60 10.38 2.73
C THR A 31 1.63 9.92 3.75
N ARG A 32 2.38 10.88 4.29
CA ARG A 32 3.31 10.65 5.39
C ARG A 32 2.57 10.84 6.71
N GLN A 33 2.61 9.83 7.58
CA GLN A 33 1.93 9.84 8.86
C GLN A 33 2.95 9.68 10.00
N HIS A 34 2.82 10.50 11.05
CA HIS A 34 3.66 10.46 12.26
C HIS A 34 5.18 10.41 12.04
N TYR A 35 5.68 10.95 10.92
CA TYR A 35 7.10 10.96 10.54
C TYR A 35 7.76 9.60 10.28
N SER A 36 7.08 8.49 10.57
CA SER A 36 7.63 7.14 10.49
C SER A 36 6.76 6.17 9.68
N ASN A 37 5.57 6.58 9.21
CA ASN A 37 4.64 5.73 8.48
C ASN A 37 4.31 6.32 7.10
N VAL A 38 4.24 5.45 6.10
CA VAL A 38 3.73 5.74 4.75
C VAL A 38 2.37 5.11 4.61
N ARG A 39 1.34 5.94 4.52
CA ARG A 39 -0.03 5.50 4.27
C ARG A 39 -0.33 5.58 2.78
N CYS A 40 -0.72 4.45 2.20
CA CYS A 40 -1.20 4.32 0.83
C CYS A 40 -2.66 3.90 0.82
N GLU A 41 -3.49 4.71 0.19
CA GLU A 41 -4.92 4.46 0.00
C GLU A 41 -5.19 4.33 -1.50
N ILE A 42 -5.66 3.16 -1.93
CA ILE A 42 -6.06 2.90 -3.31
C ILE A 42 -7.51 3.34 -3.45
N LEU A 43 -7.76 4.50 -4.08
CA LEU A 43 -9.10 5.07 -4.20
C LEU A 43 -9.84 4.52 -5.41
N THR A 44 -9.14 4.37 -6.54
CA THR A 44 -9.71 3.78 -7.75
C THR A 44 -8.73 2.82 -8.40
N ALA A 45 -9.26 1.77 -9.02
CA ALA A 45 -8.51 0.82 -9.81
C ALA A 45 -9.36 0.24 -10.95
N PRO A 46 -8.76 -0.26 -12.04
CA PRO A 46 -9.45 -0.97 -13.11
C PRO A 46 -9.85 -2.40 -12.75
N VAL A 47 -9.45 -2.91 -11.58
CA VAL A 47 -9.73 -4.27 -11.12
C VAL A 47 -10.31 -4.23 -9.71
N GLU A 48 -11.12 -5.23 -9.34
CA GLU A 48 -11.59 -5.38 -7.97
C GLU A 48 -10.46 -5.92 -7.07
N LEU A 49 -10.14 -5.15 -6.04
CA LEU A 49 -9.08 -5.45 -5.06
C LEU A 49 -9.64 -5.76 -3.67
N ARG A 50 -10.93 -5.55 -3.42
CA ARG A 50 -11.52 -5.87 -2.12
C ARG A 50 -11.74 -7.38 -2.01
N LEU A 51 -11.58 -7.90 -0.80
CA LEU A 51 -11.97 -9.27 -0.49
C LEU A 51 -13.49 -9.38 -0.33
N ASP A 52 -14.07 -8.36 0.31
CA ASP A 52 -15.51 -8.23 0.52
C ASP A 52 -16.04 -6.99 -0.22
N THR A 53 -16.81 -7.24 -1.28
CA THR A 53 -17.38 -6.18 -2.13
C THR A 53 -18.46 -5.36 -1.42
N THR A 54 -18.99 -5.84 -0.28
CA THR A 54 -19.96 -5.09 0.53
C THR A 54 -19.30 -3.96 1.32
N ARG A 55 -17.98 -4.04 1.56
CA ARG A 55 -17.23 -3.03 2.33
C ARG A 55 -16.79 -1.88 1.44
N THR A 56 -17.00 -0.66 1.91
CA THR A 56 -16.58 0.56 1.17
C THR A 56 -15.08 0.79 1.21
N ASN A 57 -14.42 0.28 2.26
CA ASN A 57 -12.98 0.31 2.43
C ASN A 57 -12.49 -0.96 3.14
N GLU A 58 -11.21 -1.27 2.95
CA GLU A 58 -10.58 -2.43 3.56
C GLU A 58 -9.09 -2.18 3.82
N SER A 59 -8.62 -2.51 5.01
CA SER A 59 -7.19 -2.48 5.31
C SER A 59 -6.51 -3.74 4.81
N VAL A 60 -5.37 -3.58 4.16
CA VAL A 60 -4.57 -4.70 3.65
C VAL A 60 -3.40 -4.92 4.60
N ASN A 61 -3.30 -6.14 5.13
CA ASN A 61 -2.12 -6.56 5.87
C ASN A 61 -0.98 -6.84 4.86
N ASN A 62 0.04 -5.97 4.87
CA ASN A 62 1.17 -6.03 3.96
C ASN A 62 2.01 -7.32 4.10
N PHE A 63 2.04 -7.94 5.28
CA PHE A 63 2.79 -9.17 5.52
C PHE A 63 2.11 -10.43 4.99
N TRP A 64 0.80 -10.37 4.69
CA TRP A 64 -0.02 -11.52 4.32
C TRP A 64 -0.73 -11.31 2.97
N ILE A 65 -0.16 -10.50 2.08
CA ILE A 65 -0.75 -10.21 0.76
C ILE A 65 -0.90 -11.48 -0.08
N GLU A 66 0.07 -12.39 -0.03
CA GLU A 66 0.08 -13.62 -0.85
C GLU A 66 -1.08 -14.56 -0.51
N SER A 67 -1.38 -14.71 0.79
CA SER A 67 -2.49 -15.55 1.26
C SER A 67 -3.82 -14.81 1.34
N ARG A 68 -3.85 -13.52 1.02
CA ARG A 68 -5.04 -12.68 1.24
C ARG A 68 -6.29 -13.21 0.54
N TYR A 69 -6.17 -13.69 -0.68
CA TYR A 69 -7.31 -14.15 -1.49
C TYR A 69 -7.45 -15.66 -1.53
N ASP A 70 -6.66 -16.41 -0.77
CA ASP A 70 -6.65 -17.89 -0.80
C ASP A 70 -6.53 -18.48 -2.23
N GLY A 71 -5.80 -17.81 -3.13
CA GLY A 71 -5.64 -18.21 -4.54
C GLY A 71 -6.80 -17.86 -5.47
N ASN A 72 -7.83 -17.14 -4.99
CA ASN A 72 -8.99 -16.78 -5.80
C ASN A 72 -8.78 -15.54 -6.69
N ASN A 73 -7.72 -14.76 -6.47
CA ASN A 73 -7.47 -13.52 -7.21
C ASN A 73 -5.97 -13.20 -7.35
N ASP A 74 -5.27 -14.01 -8.13
CA ASP A 74 -3.82 -13.89 -8.36
C ASP A 74 -3.41 -12.53 -8.96
N ALA A 75 -4.28 -11.96 -9.80
CA ALA A 75 -4.03 -10.64 -10.40
C ALA A 75 -4.03 -9.54 -9.33
N ALA A 76 -5.01 -9.52 -8.43
CA ALA A 76 -5.05 -8.55 -7.33
C ALA A 76 -3.89 -8.76 -6.34
N THR A 77 -3.52 -10.03 -6.06
CA THR A 77 -2.33 -10.36 -5.26
C THR A 77 -1.07 -9.75 -5.86
N ALA A 78 -0.82 -9.97 -7.16
CA ALA A 78 0.36 -9.48 -7.85
C ALA A 78 0.42 -7.95 -7.87
N ILE A 79 -0.72 -7.29 -8.06
CA ILE A 79 -0.83 -5.83 -8.00
C ILE A 79 -0.52 -5.31 -6.60
N LEU A 80 -1.18 -5.85 -5.56
CA LEU A 80 -0.98 -5.40 -4.19
C LEU A 80 0.46 -5.66 -3.72
N LYS A 81 1.07 -6.78 -4.13
CA LYS A 81 2.47 -7.09 -3.88
C LYS A 81 3.37 -6.05 -4.54
N SER A 82 3.15 -5.76 -5.82
CA SER A 82 3.92 -4.72 -6.55
C SER A 82 3.79 -3.34 -5.89
N ILE A 83 2.59 -2.96 -5.44
CA ILE A 83 2.37 -1.71 -4.69
C ILE A 83 3.16 -1.74 -3.38
N ASN A 84 3.08 -2.83 -2.62
CA ASN A 84 3.79 -2.98 -1.37
C ASN A 84 5.32 -2.91 -1.54
N ASP A 85 5.86 -3.50 -2.60
CA ASP A 85 7.29 -3.45 -2.92
C ASP A 85 7.73 -2.00 -3.21
N ILE A 86 6.91 -1.21 -3.92
CA ILE A 86 7.20 0.22 -4.16
C ILE A 86 7.10 1.03 -2.87
N LEU A 87 6.15 0.72 -1.98
CA LEU A 87 6.03 1.39 -0.68
C LEU A 87 7.22 1.09 0.25
N ASN A 88 7.83 -0.08 0.08
CA ASN A 88 9.05 -0.49 0.77
C ASN A 88 10.33 -0.16 -0.01
N LEU A 89 10.25 0.64 -1.08
CA LEU A 89 11.44 1.07 -1.80
C LEU A 89 12.37 1.84 -0.85
N ASN A 90 13.62 1.40 -0.76
CA ASN A 90 14.62 1.90 0.19
C ASN A 90 14.23 1.77 1.68
N ASN A 91 13.24 0.93 1.99
CA ASN A 91 12.96 0.52 3.35
C ASN A 91 13.93 -0.60 3.74
N TYR A 92 14.49 -0.52 4.94
CA TYR A 92 15.23 -1.62 5.55
C TYR A 92 14.45 -2.11 6.76
N ASP A 93 14.51 -3.41 7.01
CA ASP A 93 13.91 -4.02 8.19
C ASP A 93 14.93 -5.01 8.77
N ASN A 94 15.59 -4.57 9.84
CA ASN A 94 16.53 -5.39 10.60
C ASN A 94 15.89 -5.90 11.90
N SER A 95 14.57 -5.75 12.06
CA SER A 95 13.90 -5.96 13.33
C SER A 95 14.14 -7.36 13.93
N ASP A 96 14.79 -7.38 15.09
CA ASP A 96 14.92 -8.54 15.95
C ASP A 96 13.94 -8.40 17.13
N ALA A 97 12.94 -9.28 17.16
CA ALA A 97 11.83 -9.24 18.12
C ALA A 97 12.27 -9.30 19.60
N GLN A 98 13.51 -9.70 19.89
CA GLN A 98 14.02 -9.82 21.26
C GLN A 98 14.97 -8.69 21.67
N THR A 99 15.51 -7.91 20.74
CA THR A 99 16.75 -7.16 21.04
C THR A 99 16.75 -5.70 20.60
N ASP A 100 16.11 -5.34 19.49
CA ASP A 100 16.47 -4.08 18.78
C ASP A 100 15.42 -2.97 18.76
N TYR A 101 14.30 -3.12 19.48
CA TYR A 101 13.23 -2.12 19.51
C TYR A 101 12.65 -1.78 18.11
N PHE A 102 12.61 -2.75 17.20
CA PHE A 102 12.04 -2.63 15.86
C PHE A 102 12.82 -1.64 14.97
N ASP A 103 14.05 -2.00 14.62
CA ASP A 103 14.87 -1.22 13.67
C ASP A 103 14.39 -1.41 12.23
N CYS A 104 13.36 -0.66 11.87
CA CYS A 104 12.90 -0.49 10.49
C CYS A 104 13.06 0.97 10.03
N GLY A 105 13.26 1.16 8.72
CA GLY A 105 13.34 2.47 8.09
C GLY A 105 12.02 3.24 8.22
N HIS A 106 10.92 2.60 7.81
CA HIS A 106 9.56 3.12 7.98
C HIS A 106 8.48 2.04 7.99
N TYR A 107 7.34 2.38 8.57
CA TYR A 107 6.13 1.55 8.52
C TYR A 107 5.34 1.82 7.24
N VAL A 108 4.60 0.81 6.79
CA VAL A 108 3.71 0.90 5.63
C VAL A 108 2.30 0.57 6.06
N THR A 109 1.35 1.41 5.69
CA THR A 109 -0.09 1.16 5.85
C THR A 109 -0.72 1.14 4.46
N LEU A 110 -1.29 -0.01 4.07
CA LEU A 110 -1.98 -0.17 2.79
C LEU A 110 -3.48 -0.33 3.02
N THR A 111 -4.28 0.43 2.29
CA THR A 111 -5.75 0.42 2.40
C THR A 111 -6.36 0.51 1.01
N ILE A 112 -7.44 -0.22 0.79
CA ILE A 112 -8.31 -0.13 -0.38
C ILE A 112 -9.48 0.75 0.00
N GLY A 113 -9.61 1.90 -0.63
CA GLY A 113 -10.47 2.99 -0.20
C GLY A 113 -9.91 3.73 1.02
N ALA A 114 -10.63 4.78 1.42
CA ALA A 114 -10.41 5.53 2.65
C ALA A 114 -11.70 5.60 3.47
N TRP A 115 -11.62 6.13 4.69
CA TRP A 115 -12.79 6.25 5.57
C TRP A 115 -13.86 7.19 4.99
N ASP A 116 -13.44 8.26 4.31
CA ASP A 116 -14.29 9.29 3.69
C ASP A 116 -14.48 9.07 2.19
N LYS A 117 -13.69 8.19 1.57
CA LYS A 117 -13.66 7.98 0.11
C LYS A 117 -13.75 6.49 -0.19
N PRO A 118 -14.94 5.95 -0.53
CA PRO A 118 -15.08 4.55 -0.87
C PRO A 118 -14.25 4.19 -2.09
N PHE A 119 -13.75 2.96 -2.14
CA PHE A 119 -13.06 2.43 -3.32
C PHE A 119 -14.01 2.32 -4.52
N GLN A 120 -13.52 2.68 -5.71
CA GLN A 120 -14.29 2.59 -6.95
C GLN A 120 -13.54 1.80 -8.01
N VAL A 121 -14.23 0.85 -8.64
CA VAL A 121 -13.73 0.14 -9.81
C VAL A 121 -14.09 0.93 -11.06
N VAL A 122 -13.09 1.30 -11.86
CA VAL A 122 -13.26 2.07 -13.11
C VAL A 122 -12.97 1.15 -14.28
N ALA A 123 -14.02 0.71 -14.98
CA ALA A 123 -13.91 -0.13 -16.19
C ALA A 123 -13.36 0.66 -17.39
#